data_AF-A0A7Y3AXD6-F1
#
_entry.id   AF-A0A7Y3AXD6-F1
#
_cell.length_a   1.000
_cell.length_b   1.000
_cell.length_c   1.000
_cell.angle_alpha   90.00
_cell.angle_beta   90.00
_cell.angle_gamma   90.00
#
_symmetry.space_group_name_H-M   'P 1'
#
loop_
_entity.id
_entity.type
_entity.pdbx_description
1 polymer ?
#
loop_
_entity_poly.entity_id
_entity_poly.type
_entity_poly.pdbx_seq_one_letter_code
_entity_poly.pdbx_strand_id
1 'polypeptide(L)' 'QFSISKLFAKSGMKLVKVKPLIFDSFYVSLLSEKYKQGKGNFLRAFLIGLMSNVRAWKTKEYSSLLYILKMDEKAF' A
#
# COMPACT_ATOMS: atom_id res chain seq x y z
N GLN A 1 0.98 -5.28 -10.84
CA GLN A 1 -0.42 -4.92 -10.50
C GLN A 1 -1.48 -5.43 -11.51
N PHE A 2 -1.16 -6.44 -12.32
CA PHE A 2 -2.10 -7.01 -13.31
C PHE A 2 -3.19 -7.91 -12.70
N SER A 3 -2.95 -8.45 -11.50
CA SER A 3 -3.87 -9.40 -10.86
C SER A 3 -5.18 -8.76 -10.43
N ILE A 4 -5.12 -7.56 -9.83
CA ILE A 4 -6.32 -6.83 -9.38
C ILE A 4 -7.16 -6.43 -10.59
N SER A 5 -6.55 -5.83 -11.63
CA SER A 5 -7.30 -5.44 -12.82
C SER A 5 -7.96 -6.63 -13.51
N LYS A 6 -7.28 -7.78 -13.61
CA LYS A 6 -7.83 -8.99 -14.24
C LYS A 6 -8.96 -9.62 -13.41
N LEU A 7 -8.86 -9.58 -12.09
CA LEU A 7 -9.90 -10.11 -11.19
C LEU A 7 -11.21 -9.33 -11.37
N PHE A 8 -11.14 -8.00 -11.32
CA PHE A 8 -12.33 -7.14 -11.37
C PHE A 8 -12.88 -6.94 -12.79
N ALA A 9 -12.07 -7.14 -13.83
CA ALA A 9 -12.53 -7.12 -15.22
C ALA A 9 -13.64 -8.15 -15.49
N LYS A 10 -13.60 -9.32 -14.82
CA LYS A 10 -14.65 -10.35 -14.94
C LYS A 10 -16.01 -9.90 -14.38
N SER A 11 -16.01 -8.90 -13.51
CA SER A 11 -17.20 -8.36 -12.86
C SER A 11 -17.64 -7.02 -13.47
N GLY A 12 -17.19 -6.70 -14.69
CA GLY A 12 -17.54 -5.45 -15.35
C GLY A 12 -16.96 -4.20 -14.68
N MET A 13 -15.87 -4.35 -13.90
CA MET A 13 -15.22 -3.24 -13.20
C MET A 13 -13.82 -2.99 -13.77
N LYS A 14 -13.49 -1.71 -13.99
CA LYS A 14 -12.18 -1.27 -14.48
C LYS A 14 -11.39 -0.60 -13.37
N LEU A 15 -10.10 -0.93 -13.30
CA LEU A 15 -9.15 -0.24 -12.42
C LEU A 15 -8.82 1.13 -13.00
N VAL A 16 -9.24 2.17 -12.29
CA VAL A 16 -9.10 3.58 -12.70
C VAL A 16 -7.77 4.13 -12.22
N LYS A 17 -7.44 3.94 -10.94
CA LYS A 17 -6.21 4.47 -10.34
C LYS A 17 -5.70 3.55 -9.23
N VAL A 18 -4.40 3.59 -9.01
CA VAL A 18 -3.74 3.00 -7.83
C VAL A 18 -2.97 4.12 -7.12
N LYS A 19 -3.16 4.25 -5.81
CA LYS A 19 -2.43 5.23 -4.99
C LYS A 19 -1.68 4.53 -3.86
N PRO A 20 -0.41 4.89 -3.60
CA PRO A 20 0.33 4.36 -2.46
C PRO A 20 -0.15 4.99 -1.15
N LEU A 21 -0.18 4.20 -0.07
CA LEU A 21 -0.44 4.67 1.28
C LEU A 21 0.89 4.84 2.03
N ILE A 22 1.53 5.98 1.82
CA ILE A 22 2.88 6.29 2.32
C ILE A 22 2.94 6.28 3.85
N PHE A 23 1.84 6.64 4.53
CA PHE A 23 1.77 6.68 5.99
C PHE A 23 1.66 5.30 6.64
N ASP A 24 1.19 4.30 5.90
CA ASP A 24 0.96 2.95 6.42
C ASP A 24 2.26 2.25 6.80
N SER A 25 3.34 2.47 6.02
CA SER A 25 4.66 1.90 6.33
C SER A 25 5.22 2.41 7.66
N PHE A 26 4.91 3.65 8.06
CA PHE A 26 5.30 4.19 9.36
C PHE A 26 4.49 3.56 10.50
N TYR A 27 3.19 3.36 10.31
CA TYR A 27 2.34 2.70 11.29
C TYR A 27 2.77 1.25 11.54
N VAL A 28 2.96 0.47 10.48
CA VAL A 28 3.44 -0.92 10.57
C VAL A 28 4.84 -0.99 11.18
N SER A 29 5.73 -0.05 10.84
CA SER A 29 7.07 0.02 11.44
C SER A 29 7.02 0.32 12.94
N LEU A 30 6.13 1.22 13.37
CA LEU A 30 5.93 1.54 14.78
C LEU A 30 5.37 0.34 15.55
N LEU A 31 4.38 -0.33 14.97
CA LEU A 31 3.78 -1.53 15.55
C LEU A 31 4.83 -2.64 15.69
N SER A 32 5.63 -2.86 14.64
CA SER A 32 6.70 -3.86 14.63
C SER A 32 7.78 -3.59 15.67
N GLU A 33 8.22 -2.34 15.83
CA GLU A 33 9.17 -1.96 16.88
C GLU A 33 8.58 -2.15 18.28
N LYS A 34 7.30 -1.79 18.46
CA LYS A 34 6.58 -2.00 19.74
C LYS A 34 6.55 -3.49 20.13
N TYR A 35 6.27 -4.39 19.19
CA TYR A 35 6.24 -5.83 19.45
C TYR A 35 7.64 -6.44 19.64
N LYS A 36 8.66 -5.97 18.91
CA LYS A 36 10.01 -6.54 18.96
C LYS A 36 10.82 -6.12 20.19
N GLN A 37 10.73 -4.86 20.61
CA GLN A 37 11.60 -4.29 21.66
C GLN A 37 10.85 -3.92 22.94
N GLY A 38 9.52 -3.98 22.97
CA GLY A 38 8.69 -3.64 24.14
C GLY A 38 8.67 -2.16 24.52
N LYS A 39 9.67 -1.36 24.12
CA LYS A 39 9.74 0.08 24.27
C LYS A 39 9.64 0.75 22.90
N GLY A 40 8.76 1.76 22.78
CA GLY A 40 8.48 2.45 21.52
C GLY A 40 9.64 3.32 21.05
N ASN A 41 10.54 2.75 20.23
CA ASN A 41 11.57 3.53 19.54
C ASN A 41 10.98 4.24 18.32
N PHE A 42 10.24 5.34 18.57
CA PHE A 42 9.56 6.14 17.54
C PHE A 42 10.52 6.65 16.44
N LEU A 43 11.73 7.09 16.81
CA LEU A 43 12.74 7.51 15.84
C LEU A 43 13.15 6.37 14.90
N ARG A 44 13.38 5.18 15.44
CA ARG A 44 13.78 4.00 14.66
C ARG A 44 12.63 3.55 13.74
N ALA A 45 11.41 3.48 14.27
CA ALA A 45 10.22 3.18 13.49
C ALA A 45 10.01 4.17 12.34
N PHE A 46 10.25 5.47 12.59
CA PHE A 46 10.16 6.51 11.58
C PHE A 46 11.19 6.33 10.46
N LEU A 47 12.47 6.07 10.82
CA LEU A 47 13.53 5.83 9.84
C LEU A 47 13.27 4.58 8.99
N ILE A 48 12.76 3.51 9.60
CA ILE A 48 12.40 2.27 8.89
C ILE A 48 11.24 2.53 7.91
N GLY A 49 10.18 3.22 8.36
CA GLY A 49 9.05 3.60 7.50
C GLY A 49 9.48 4.49 6.33
N LEU A 50 10.36 5.46 6.59
CA LEU A 50 10.92 6.33 5.55
C LEU A 50 11.76 5.54 4.54
N MET A 51 12.66 4.68 5.00
CA MET A 51 13.48 3.82 4.14
C MET A 51 12.61 2.89 3.29
N SER A 52 11.55 2.31 3.88
CA SER A 52 10.58 1.49 3.17
C SER A 52 9.91 2.26 2.05
N ASN A 53 9.43 3.48 2.31
CA ASN A 53 8.81 4.33 1.29
C ASN A 53 9.78 4.71 0.16
N VAL A 54 11.03 5.04 0.50
CA VAL A 54 12.04 5.40 -0.51
C VAL A 54 12.35 4.21 -1.43
N ARG A 55 12.45 2.99 -0.88
CA ARG A 55 12.61 1.76 -1.68
C ARG A 55 11.37 1.49 -2.54
N ALA A 56 10.19 1.59 -1.93
CA ALA A 56 8.91 1.40 -2.58
C ALA A 56 8.64 2.43 -3.69
N TRP A 57 9.26 3.61 -3.65
CA TRP A 57 9.13 4.57 -4.74
C TRP A 57 9.77 4.06 -6.04
N LYS A 58 10.91 3.37 -5.94
CA LYS A 58 11.58 2.75 -7.10
C LYS A 58 10.87 1.48 -7.57
N THR A 59 10.44 0.62 -6.64
CA THR A 59 9.84 -0.69 -6.97
C THR A 59 8.33 -0.65 -7.17
N LYS A 60 7.65 0.41 -6.72
CA LYS A 60 6.19 0.55 -6.58
C LYS A 60 5.54 -0.46 -5.62
N GLU A 61 6.33 -1.09 -4.75
CA GLU A 61 5.89 -2.06 -3.74
C GLU A 61 5.77 -1.39 -2.36
N TYR A 62 4.67 -0.66 -2.17
CA TYR A 62 4.35 -0.04 -0.88
C TYR A 62 3.68 -1.04 0.08
N SER A 63 3.76 -0.79 1.39
CA SER A 63 3.09 -1.57 2.45
C SER A 63 1.61 -1.77 2.14
N SER A 64 0.95 -0.70 1.70
CA SER A 64 -0.45 -0.74 1.29
C SER A 64 -0.69 0.10 0.03
N LEU A 65 -1.67 -0.33 -0.77
CA LEU A 65 -2.08 0.29 -2.02
C LEU A 65 -3.60 0.46 -2.03
N LEU A 66 -4.05 1.66 -2.37
CA LEU A 66 -5.46 1.98 -2.57
C LEU A 66 -5.81 1.78 -4.06
N TYR A 67 -6.72 0.85 -4.34
CA TYR A 67 -7.23 0.59 -5.70
C TYR A 67 -8.59 1.28 -5.89
N ILE A 68 -8.68 2.15 -6.89
CA ILE A 68 -9.91 2.85 -7.25
C ILE A 68 -10.50 2.16 -8.48
N LEU A 69 -11.64 1.49 -8.30
CA LEU A 69 -12.38 0.78 -9.34
C LEU A 69 -13.62 1.61 -9.75
N LYS A 70 -14.01 1.53 -11.03
CA LYS A 70 -15.29 2.08 -11.53
C LYS A 70 -15.99 1.00 -12.35
N MET A 71 -17.32 0.94 -12.29
CA MET A 71 -18.12 0.13 -13.20
C MET A 71 -17.88 0.57 -14.65
N ASP A 72 -17.68 -0.39 -15.53
CA ASP A 72 -17.60 -0.13 -16.96
C ASP A 72 -19.02 0.02 -17.51
N GLU A 73 -19.36 1.24 -17.95
CA GLU A 73 -20.70 1.59 -18.46
C GLU A 73 -21.05 0.82 -19.75
N LYS A 74 -20.07 0.17 -20.39
CA LYS A 74 -20.28 -0.73 -21.55
C LYS A 74 -20.65 -2.17 -21.18
N ALA A 75 -20.79 -2.49 -19.89
CA ALA A 75 -21.18 -3.82 -19.42
C ALA A 75 -22.71 -4.04 -19.36
N PHE A 76 -23.48 -3.08 -19.89
CA PHE A 76 -24.93 -3.17 -20.11
C PHE A 76 -25.25 -3.03 -21.60
#